data_AF-A0A7R9CXC0-F1
#
_entry.id   AF-A0A7R9CXC0-F1
#
_cell.length_a   1.000
_cell.length_b   1.000
_cell.length_c   1.000
_cell.angle_alpha   90.00
_cell.angle_beta   90.00
_cell.angle_gamma   90.00
#
_symmetry.space_group_name_H-M   'P 1'
#
loop_
_entity.id
_entity.type
_entity.pdbx_description
1 polymer ?
#
loop_
_entity_poly.entity_id
_entity_poly.type
_entity_poly.pdbx_seq_one_letter_code
_entity_poly.pdbx_strand_id
1 'polypeptide(L)'
;AREAVEMRAQLEKKLAQKEKEKKEDHLRQLAQKAREERAGIRTAAAVDKDEEARERDHMRAERHKDRQRDRNLARAAPDKRSKLQRDRERDISEQIALGMPAKNVPGGEAQFDQRLFNTSKGMDTGYGDDESYNVYDKPWRDSGTLGAHIYRPSRNVDKDVYGDDLDKLIKTNRFVPDKEFTGTDRSGATRSGPVQFEKDEEDPFGLDQFLNQAKRASKRPKDDRADRDKRKRRD
;
A
#
# COMPACT_ATOMS: atom_id res chain seq x y z
N ALA A 1 -49.35 52.84 -23.36
CA ALA A 1 -48.05 52.38 -22.80
C ALA A 1 -48.07 50.90 -22.40
N ARG A 2 -49.03 50.43 -21.60
CA ARG A 2 -49.12 49.02 -21.16
C ARG A 2 -49.41 48.03 -22.29
N GLU A 3 -50.32 48.37 -23.19
CA GLU A 3 -50.71 47.53 -24.34
C GLU A 3 -49.55 47.26 -25.31
N ALA A 4 -48.70 48.26 -25.57
CA ALA A 4 -47.52 48.10 -26.43
C ALA A 4 -46.47 47.16 -25.82
N VAL A 5 -46.31 47.19 -24.48
CA VAL A 5 -45.41 46.29 -23.75
C VAL A 5 -45.97 44.87 -23.75
N GLU A 6 -47.27 44.72 -23.56
CA GLU A 6 -47.95 43.43 -23.60
C GLU A 6 -47.85 42.76 -24.98
N MET A 7 -48.06 43.52 -26.06
CA MET A 7 -47.89 43.05 -27.44
C MET A 7 -46.45 42.59 -27.72
N ARG A 8 -45.44 43.31 -27.23
CA ARG A 8 -44.03 42.92 -27.37
C ARG A 8 -43.72 41.64 -26.60
N ALA A 9 -44.21 41.51 -25.37
CA ALA A 9 -44.01 40.31 -24.57
C ALA A 9 -44.69 39.07 -25.19
N GLN A 10 -45.87 39.24 -25.79
CA GLN A 10 -46.56 38.17 -26.50
C GLN A 10 -45.80 37.73 -27.77
N LEU A 11 -45.22 38.67 -28.51
CA LEU A 11 -44.39 38.35 -29.68
C LEU A 11 -43.09 37.64 -29.29
N GLU A 12 -42.42 38.10 -28.24
CA GLU A 12 -41.19 37.48 -27.73
C GLU A 12 -41.45 36.05 -27.23
N LYS A 13 -42.56 35.83 -26.52
CA LYS A 13 -42.98 34.48 -26.10
C LYS A 13 -43.26 33.56 -27.29
N LYS A 14 -43.91 34.06 -28.34
CA LYS A 14 -44.15 33.31 -29.58
C LYS A 14 -42.85 32.97 -30.32
N LEU A 15 -41.89 33.90 -30.35
CA LEU A 15 -40.58 33.65 -30.95
C LEU A 15 -39.79 32.59 -30.16
N ALA A 16 -39.75 32.70 -28.83
CA ALA A 16 -39.08 31.72 -27.97
C ALA A 16 -39.70 30.32 -28.08
N GLN A 17 -41.03 30.22 -28.21
CA GLN A 17 -41.72 28.95 -28.43
C GLN A 17 -41.34 28.33 -29.77
N LYS A 18 -41.33 29.14 -30.85
CA LYS A 18 -40.93 28.69 -32.19
C LYS A 18 -39.47 28.25 -32.26
N GLU A 19 -38.57 28.87 -31.50
CA GLU A 19 -37.18 28.44 -31.41
C GLU A 19 -37.01 27.13 -30.63
N LYS A 20 -37.78 26.91 -29.57
CA LYS A 20 -37.79 25.64 -28.84
C LYS A 20 -38.29 24.50 -29.72
N GLU A 21 -39.39 24.71 -30.44
CA GLU A 21 -39.97 23.73 -31.38
C GLU A 21 -38.95 23.35 -32.47
N LYS A 22 -38.26 24.33 -33.06
CA LYS A 22 -37.18 24.04 -34.04
C LYS A 22 -36.03 23.21 -33.45
N LYS A 23 -35.63 23.48 -32.20
CA LYS A 23 -34.59 22.70 -31.53
C LYS A 23 -35.05 21.29 -31.24
N GLU A 24 -36.31 21.12 -30.81
CA GLU A 24 -36.93 19.82 -30.58
C GLU A 24 -37.04 19.01 -31.87
N ASP A 25 -37.51 19.61 -32.96
CA ASP A 25 -37.59 18.97 -34.26
C ASP A 25 -36.21 18.56 -34.80
N HIS A 26 -35.18 19.41 -34.61
CA HIS A 26 -33.82 19.07 -35.01
C HIS A 26 -33.27 17.88 -34.21
N LEU A 27 -33.49 17.87 -32.89
CA LEU A 27 -33.10 16.74 -32.03
C LEU A 27 -33.89 15.47 -32.37
N ARG A 28 -35.17 15.61 -32.74
CA ARG A 28 -36.01 14.50 -33.18
C ARG A 28 -35.53 13.91 -34.50
N GLN A 29 -35.17 14.74 -35.47
CA GLN A 29 -34.59 14.29 -36.74
C GLN A 29 -33.22 13.63 -36.53
N LEU A 30 -32.37 14.20 -35.66
CA LEU A 30 -31.08 13.59 -35.31
C LEU A 30 -31.27 12.21 -34.64
N ALA A 31 -32.21 12.11 -33.71
CA ALA A 31 -32.54 10.85 -33.05
C ALA A 31 -33.18 9.84 -34.01
N GLN A 32 -34.03 10.28 -34.93
CA GLN A 32 -34.60 9.43 -35.97
C GLN A 32 -33.51 8.92 -36.92
N LYS A 33 -32.62 9.79 -37.39
CA LYS A 33 -31.45 9.41 -38.20
C LYS A 33 -30.54 8.44 -37.46
N ALA A 34 -30.26 8.67 -36.17
CA ALA A 34 -29.46 7.75 -35.35
C ALA A 34 -30.15 6.38 -35.16
N ARG A 35 -31.49 6.35 -35.05
CA ARG A 35 -32.26 5.10 -35.01
C ARG A 35 -32.28 4.40 -36.36
N GLU A 36 -32.37 5.14 -37.45
CA GLU A 36 -32.30 4.62 -38.83
C GLU A 36 -30.90 4.12 -39.15
N GLU A 37 -29.83 4.76 -38.70
CA GLU A 37 -28.46 4.23 -38.82
C GLU A 37 -28.27 2.97 -37.95
N ARG A 38 -28.83 2.95 -36.74
CA ARG A 38 -28.82 1.77 -35.86
C ARG A 38 -29.70 0.62 -36.39
N ALA A 39 -30.78 0.92 -37.10
CA ALA A 39 -31.69 -0.06 -37.69
C ALA A 39 -31.36 -0.40 -39.16
N GLY A 40 -30.56 0.44 -39.82
CA GLY A 40 -30.20 0.42 -41.23
C GLY A 40 -29.09 -0.56 -41.60
N ILE A 41 -28.45 -1.19 -40.60
CA ILE A 41 -27.66 -2.43 -40.74
C ILE A 41 -28.62 -3.62 -41.00
N ARG A 42 -29.48 -3.51 -42.02
CA ARG A 42 -30.30 -4.61 -42.53
C ARG A 42 -30.36 -4.63 -44.06
N THR A 43 -29.60 -3.78 -44.76
CA THR A 43 -29.66 -3.67 -46.22
C THR A 43 -28.29 -3.70 -46.94
N ALA A 44 -27.22 -4.17 -46.29
CA ALA A 44 -25.89 -4.41 -46.91
C ALA A 44 -25.61 -5.92 -47.12
N ALA A 45 -26.64 -6.67 -47.52
CA ALA A 45 -26.75 -8.14 -47.46
C ALA A 45 -25.80 -9.00 -48.33
N ALA A 46 -24.70 -8.45 -48.87
CA ALA A 46 -23.76 -9.21 -49.71
C ALA A 46 -22.32 -9.31 -49.17
N VAL A 47 -21.88 -8.37 -48.32
CA VAL A 47 -20.54 -8.40 -47.70
C VAL A 47 -20.61 -8.82 -46.21
N ASP A 48 -21.80 -8.71 -45.61
CA ASP A 48 -22.08 -8.88 -44.18
C ASP A 48 -22.24 -10.34 -43.72
N LYS A 49 -22.38 -11.31 -44.63
CA LYS A 49 -22.59 -12.72 -44.24
C LYS A 49 -21.40 -13.34 -43.52
N ASP A 50 -20.18 -12.95 -43.88
CA ASP A 50 -18.97 -13.45 -43.24
C ASP A 50 -18.72 -12.77 -41.89
N GLU A 51 -19.09 -11.50 -41.74
CA GLU A 51 -19.02 -10.77 -40.47
C GLU A 51 -20.13 -11.21 -39.51
N GLU A 52 -21.37 -11.35 -39.97
CA GLU A 52 -22.49 -11.87 -39.16
C GLU A 52 -22.25 -13.32 -38.70
N ALA A 53 -21.65 -14.17 -39.56
CA ALA A 53 -21.26 -15.52 -39.17
C ALA A 53 -20.18 -15.49 -38.07
N ARG A 54 -19.18 -14.61 -38.20
CA ARG A 54 -18.13 -14.41 -37.20
C ARG A 54 -18.69 -13.85 -35.89
N GLU A 55 -19.62 -12.89 -35.95
CA GLU A 55 -20.30 -12.34 -34.77
C GLU A 55 -21.15 -13.39 -34.07
N ARG A 56 -21.87 -14.22 -34.83
CA ARG A 56 -22.67 -15.33 -34.28
C ARG A 56 -21.79 -16.38 -33.62
N ASP A 57 -20.64 -16.69 -34.21
CA ASP A 57 -19.65 -17.59 -33.63
C ASP A 57 -18.95 -16.97 -32.42
N HIS A 58 -18.70 -15.66 -32.43
CA HIS A 58 -18.23 -14.92 -31.27
C HIS A 58 -19.23 -14.98 -30.12
N MET A 59 -20.53 -14.80 -30.40
CA MET A 59 -21.62 -14.89 -29.42
C MET A 59 -21.80 -16.31 -28.88
N ARG A 60 -21.48 -17.35 -29.67
CA ARG A 60 -21.45 -18.74 -29.19
C ARG A 60 -20.23 -18.98 -28.32
N ALA A 61 -19.05 -18.52 -28.75
CA ALA A 61 -17.79 -18.67 -28.04
C ALA A 61 -17.79 -17.90 -26.71
N GLU A 62 -18.34 -16.68 -26.70
CA GLU A 62 -18.48 -15.85 -25.51
C GLU A 62 -19.42 -16.52 -24.50
N ARG A 63 -20.60 -16.99 -24.92
CA ARG A 63 -21.50 -17.78 -24.06
C ARG A 63 -20.86 -19.08 -23.55
N HIS A 64 -19.93 -19.67 -24.30
CA HIS A 64 -19.19 -20.85 -23.85
C HIS A 64 -18.10 -20.48 -22.83
N LYS A 65 -17.37 -19.39 -23.08
CA LYS A 65 -16.31 -18.85 -22.24
C LYS A 65 -16.86 -18.31 -20.92
N ASP A 66 -18.06 -17.73 -20.94
CA ASP A 66 -18.74 -17.24 -19.75
C ASP A 66 -19.29 -18.38 -18.90
N ARG A 67 -19.92 -19.39 -19.51
CA ARG A 67 -20.28 -20.62 -18.79
C ARG A 67 -19.05 -21.32 -18.19
N GLN A 68 -17.91 -21.30 -18.89
CA GLN A 68 -16.66 -21.86 -18.38
C GLN A 68 -16.07 -21.01 -17.24
N ARG A 69 -16.06 -19.68 -17.36
CA ARG A 69 -15.66 -18.76 -16.29
C ARG A 69 -16.56 -18.91 -15.07
N ASP A 70 -17.87 -19.03 -15.25
CA ASP A 70 -18.82 -19.25 -14.17
C ASP A 70 -18.64 -20.61 -13.51
N ARG A 71 -18.40 -21.67 -14.29
CA ARG A 71 -18.09 -23.00 -13.75
C ARG A 71 -16.77 -23.01 -12.98
N ASN A 72 -15.74 -22.33 -13.49
CA ASN A 72 -14.46 -22.21 -12.82
C ASN A 72 -14.57 -21.37 -11.55
N LEU A 73 -15.33 -20.27 -11.58
CA LEU A 73 -15.54 -19.41 -10.43
C LEU A 73 -16.44 -20.07 -9.37
N ALA A 74 -17.43 -20.88 -9.79
CA ALA A 74 -18.21 -21.74 -8.89
C ALA A 74 -17.37 -22.86 -8.26
N ARG A 75 -16.39 -23.39 -8.99
CA ARG A 75 -15.48 -24.44 -8.49
C ARG A 75 -14.33 -23.90 -7.61
N ALA A 76 -13.86 -22.69 -7.88
CA ALA A 76 -12.69 -22.11 -7.22
C ALA A 76 -13.00 -21.55 -5.81
N ALA A 77 -14.24 -21.09 -5.55
CA ALA A 77 -14.63 -20.60 -4.22
C ALA A 77 -16.16 -20.57 -4.03
N PRO A 78 -16.83 -21.71 -3.83
CA PRO A 78 -18.28 -21.76 -3.62
C PRO A 78 -18.74 -20.93 -2.41
N ASP A 79 -17.97 -20.94 -1.32
CA ASP A 79 -18.34 -20.26 -0.06
C ASP A 79 -18.23 -18.73 -0.16
N LYS A 80 -17.27 -18.23 -0.95
CA LYS A 80 -17.04 -16.79 -1.11
C LYS A 80 -18.09 -16.15 -2.03
N ARG A 81 -18.56 -16.89 -3.05
CA ARG A 81 -19.66 -16.46 -3.92
C ARG A 81 -21.00 -16.42 -3.19
N SER A 82 -21.32 -17.48 -2.44
CA SER A 82 -22.57 -17.57 -1.67
C SER A 82 -22.69 -16.44 -0.65
N LYS A 83 -21.62 -16.14 0.09
CA LYS A 83 -21.60 -15.04 1.06
C LYS A 83 -21.75 -13.67 0.39
N LEU A 84 -21.02 -13.42 -0.70
CA LEU A 84 -21.01 -12.11 -1.38
C LEU A 84 -22.30 -11.85 -2.17
N GLN A 85 -22.97 -12.91 -2.66
CA GLN A 85 -24.29 -12.84 -3.28
C GLN A 85 -25.38 -12.66 -2.24
N ARG A 86 -25.34 -13.39 -1.13
CA ARG A 86 -26.28 -13.23 0.00
C ARG A 86 -26.18 -11.83 0.60
N ASP A 87 -24.97 -11.29 0.77
CA ASP A 87 -24.75 -9.92 1.23
C ASP A 87 -25.13 -8.84 0.19
N ARG A 88 -25.42 -9.24 -1.06
CA ARG A 88 -25.93 -8.36 -2.12
C ARG A 88 -27.45 -8.41 -2.24
N GLU A 89 -28.05 -9.54 -1.89
CA GLU A 89 -29.50 -9.79 -1.91
C GLU A 89 -30.19 -9.48 -0.57
N ARG A 90 -29.43 -9.19 0.50
CA ARG A 90 -30.00 -8.74 1.78
C ARG A 90 -30.74 -7.41 1.62
N ASP A 91 -31.94 -7.38 2.17
CA ASP A 91 -32.76 -6.17 2.21
C ASP A 91 -32.07 -5.07 3.03
N ILE A 92 -32.34 -3.81 2.67
CA ILE A 92 -31.70 -2.62 3.26
C ILE A 92 -31.89 -2.59 4.79
N SER A 93 -33.04 -3.06 5.29
CA SER A 93 -33.33 -3.18 6.72
C SER A 93 -32.47 -4.24 7.42
N GLU A 94 -32.24 -5.40 6.79
CA GLU A 94 -31.35 -6.46 7.31
C GLU A 94 -29.88 -6.05 7.24
N GLN A 95 -29.51 -5.30 6.21
CA GLN A 95 -28.17 -4.73 6.07
C GLN A 95 -27.88 -3.73 7.20
N ILE A 96 -28.86 -2.90 7.57
CA ILE A 96 -28.77 -1.96 8.71
C ILE A 96 -28.71 -2.72 10.04
N ALA A 97 -29.56 -3.74 10.23
CA ALA A 97 -29.58 -4.55 11.45
C ALA A 97 -28.26 -5.32 11.66
N LEU A 98 -27.61 -5.73 10.58
CA LEU A 98 -26.31 -6.42 10.62
C LEU A 98 -25.11 -5.44 10.61
N GLY A 99 -25.34 -4.13 10.65
CA GLY A 99 -24.30 -3.11 10.70
C GLY A 99 -23.42 -3.05 9.44
N MET A 100 -23.89 -3.56 8.30
CA MET A 100 -23.14 -3.50 7.06
C MET A 100 -23.23 -2.07 6.49
N PRO A 101 -22.08 -1.43 6.15
CA PRO A 101 -22.07 -0.07 5.64
C PRO A 101 -22.86 0.00 4.32
N ALA A 102 -23.67 1.05 4.18
CA ALA A 102 -24.44 1.29 2.96
C ALA A 102 -23.48 1.37 1.77
N LYS A 103 -23.72 0.57 0.72
CA LYS A 103 -22.96 0.59 -0.54
C LYS A 103 -23.35 1.82 -1.39
N ASN A 104 -23.41 2.99 -0.77
CA ASN A 104 -23.64 4.26 -1.44
C ASN A 104 -22.38 5.09 -1.31
N VAL A 105 -21.29 4.64 -1.96
CA VAL A 105 -20.14 5.50 -2.23
C VAL A 105 -20.26 5.92 -3.69
N PRO A 106 -20.70 7.15 -3.99
CA PRO A 106 -20.68 7.67 -5.35
C PRO A 106 -19.23 8.07 -5.68
N GLY A 107 -18.38 7.09 -5.93
CA GLY A 107 -16.99 7.29 -6.35
C GLY A 107 -16.88 7.23 -7.86
N GLY A 108 -17.20 8.35 -8.54
CA GLY A 108 -17.05 8.49 -9.99
C GLY A 108 -15.60 8.65 -10.47
N GLU A 109 -14.64 8.65 -9.56
CA GLU A 109 -13.20 8.63 -9.86
C GLU A 109 -12.61 7.30 -9.41
N ALA A 110 -11.67 6.77 -10.20
CA ALA A 110 -10.99 5.52 -9.92
C ALA A 110 -10.51 5.50 -8.46
N GLN A 111 -10.97 4.51 -7.68
CA GLN A 111 -10.52 4.34 -6.31
C GLN A 111 -9.04 3.97 -6.32
N PHE A 112 -8.17 4.94 -6.04
CA PHE A 112 -6.74 4.70 -5.88
C PHE A 112 -6.45 4.14 -4.48
N ASP A 113 -5.51 3.19 -4.39
CA ASP A 113 -5.07 2.64 -3.10
C ASP A 113 -4.31 3.70 -2.31
N GLN A 114 -4.81 4.04 -1.12
CA GLN A 114 -4.22 5.04 -0.22
C GLN A 114 -2.73 4.75 0.10
N ARG A 115 -2.33 3.48 0.10
CA ARG A 115 -0.93 3.09 0.34
C ARG A 115 0.02 3.60 -0.75
N LEU A 116 -0.49 3.89 -1.95
CA LEU A 116 0.31 4.41 -3.06
C LEU A 116 0.64 5.90 -2.87
N PHE A 117 -0.26 6.69 -2.28
CA PHE A 117 -0.05 8.13 -2.08
C PHE A 117 0.93 8.46 -0.96
N ASN A 118 1.16 7.53 -0.03
CA ASN A 118 2.13 7.69 1.04
C ASN A 118 3.56 7.26 0.63
N THR A 119 3.79 6.99 -0.66
CA THR A 119 5.13 6.69 -1.16
C THR A 119 5.78 7.97 -1.72
N SER A 120 6.82 8.48 -1.04
CA SER A 120 7.57 9.68 -1.46
C SER A 120 8.51 9.43 -2.66
N LYS A 121 8.50 8.22 -3.24
CA LYS A 121 9.47 7.75 -4.22
C LYS A 121 9.51 8.59 -5.52
N GLY A 122 8.47 9.36 -5.83
CA GLY A 122 8.40 10.15 -7.06
C GLY A 122 8.97 11.57 -7.00
N MET A 123 9.19 12.14 -5.82
CA MET A 123 9.67 13.53 -5.69
C MET A 123 11.20 13.65 -5.64
N ASP A 124 11.89 12.56 -5.27
CA ASP A 124 13.33 12.57 -4.99
C ASP A 124 14.18 12.05 -6.18
N THR A 125 13.55 11.31 -7.11
CA THR A 125 14.21 10.72 -8.27
C THR A 125 14.23 11.70 -9.44
N GLY A 126 15.15 12.65 -9.45
CA GLY A 126 15.35 13.52 -10.63
C GLY A 126 15.95 14.91 -10.40
N TYR A 127 16.19 15.30 -9.14
CA TYR A 127 16.78 16.61 -8.81
C TYR A 127 18.27 16.52 -8.39
N GLY A 128 18.99 15.52 -8.86
CA GLY A 128 20.42 15.33 -8.56
C GLY A 128 21.32 16.07 -9.53
N ASP A 129 22.39 16.68 -9.01
CA ASP A 129 23.50 17.23 -9.79
C ASP A 129 24.15 16.12 -10.65
N ASP A 130 24.51 16.39 -11.91
CA ASP A 130 25.07 15.39 -12.83
C ASP A 130 26.42 14.81 -12.33
N GLU A 131 27.08 15.52 -11.41
CA GLU A 131 28.29 15.08 -10.72
C GLU A 131 28.03 14.16 -9.51
N SER A 132 26.77 14.06 -9.06
CA SER A 132 26.38 13.23 -7.93
C SER A 132 26.16 11.77 -8.37
N TYR A 133 26.89 10.83 -7.75
CA TYR A 133 26.91 9.41 -8.12
C TYR A 133 25.63 8.67 -7.65
N ASN A 134 24.49 9.04 -8.24
CA ASN A 134 23.15 8.52 -7.94
C ASN A 134 22.64 7.54 -9.01
N VAL A 135 23.51 6.61 -9.43
CA VAL A 135 23.19 5.61 -10.49
C VAL A 135 22.12 4.59 -10.03
N TYR A 136 21.95 4.42 -8.72
CA TYR A 136 21.06 3.40 -8.15
C TYR A 136 20.07 4.01 -7.15
N ASP A 137 18.80 3.64 -7.30
CA ASP A 137 17.70 4.04 -6.41
C ASP A 137 17.81 3.44 -4.99
N LYS A 138 18.61 2.38 -4.80
CA LYS A 138 18.69 1.63 -3.55
C LYS A 138 20.14 1.32 -3.18
N PRO A 139 20.51 1.45 -1.89
CA PRO A 139 21.81 1.00 -1.43
C PRO A 139 21.91 -0.53 -1.53
N TRP A 140 23.13 -1.03 -1.74
CA TRP A 140 23.38 -2.48 -1.77
C TRP A 140 23.00 -3.18 -0.45
N ARG A 141 23.15 -2.48 0.69
CA ARG A 141 22.72 -2.98 2.00
C ARG A 141 21.72 -2.01 2.61
N ASP A 142 20.59 -2.55 3.05
CA ASP A 142 19.60 -1.83 3.83
C ASP A 142 20.03 -1.77 5.30
N SER A 143 20.96 -0.86 5.60
CA SER A 143 21.47 -0.67 6.96
C SER A 143 20.41 -0.06 7.90
N GLY A 144 19.35 0.53 7.36
CA GLY A 144 18.30 1.20 8.13
C GLY A 144 17.29 0.24 8.76
N THR A 145 16.88 -0.80 8.04
CA THR A 145 15.89 -1.77 8.56
C THR A 145 16.50 -2.77 9.52
N LEU A 146 17.72 -3.24 9.28
CA LEU A 146 18.39 -4.19 10.17
C LEU A 146 18.56 -3.63 11.59
N GLY A 147 18.87 -2.33 11.76
CA GLY A 147 18.98 -1.69 13.08
C GLY A 147 17.67 -1.66 13.89
N ALA A 148 16.52 -1.73 13.23
CA ALA A 148 15.19 -1.79 13.84
C ALA A 148 14.75 -3.24 14.16
N HIS A 149 15.29 -4.23 13.43
CA HIS A 149 15.01 -5.65 13.63
C HIS A 149 16.09 -6.38 14.46
N ILE A 150 17.24 -5.76 14.69
CA ILE A 150 18.19 -6.16 15.71
C ILE A 150 17.51 -5.97 17.07
N TYR A 151 17.52 -7.03 17.88
CA TYR A 151 16.86 -7.12 19.18
C TYR A 151 16.95 -5.82 19.99
N ARG A 152 15.81 -5.13 20.11
CA ARG A 152 15.61 -3.96 20.99
C ARG A 152 14.56 -4.33 22.03
N PRO A 153 14.96 -4.85 23.21
CA PRO A 153 14.02 -5.19 24.25
C PRO A 153 13.26 -3.92 24.68
N SER A 154 11.94 -3.96 24.51
CA SER A 154 11.05 -2.90 24.97
C SER A 154 10.48 -3.31 26.32
N ARG A 155 10.79 -2.52 27.36
CA ARG A 155 10.36 -2.76 28.75
C ARG A 155 8.83 -2.87 28.92
N ASN A 156 8.07 -2.40 27.94
CA ASN A 156 6.62 -2.36 28.00
C ASN A 156 5.95 -3.49 27.20
N VAL A 157 6.65 -4.10 26.24
CA VAL A 157 6.06 -5.18 25.42
C VAL A 157 5.84 -6.44 26.25
N ASP A 158 6.76 -6.72 27.19
CA ASP A 158 6.65 -7.90 28.05
C ASP A 158 5.56 -7.78 29.12
N LYS A 159 5.15 -6.56 29.49
CA LYS A 159 4.09 -6.33 30.49
C LYS A 159 2.72 -6.78 29.99
N ASP A 160 2.42 -6.53 28.72
CA ASP A 160 1.14 -6.92 28.13
C ASP A 160 1.09 -8.43 27.86
N VAL A 161 2.25 -9.06 27.58
CA VAL A 161 2.35 -10.49 27.25
C VAL A 161 2.38 -11.37 28.50
N TYR A 162 3.13 -10.98 29.54
CA TYR A 162 3.33 -11.78 30.74
C TYR A 162 2.55 -11.29 31.97
N GLY A 163 1.89 -10.12 31.86
CA GLY A 163 1.12 -9.50 32.93
C GLY A 163 1.96 -9.11 34.15
N ASP A 164 1.33 -8.42 35.11
CA ASP A 164 1.95 -8.08 36.41
C ASP A 164 2.23 -9.33 37.29
N ASP A 165 1.84 -10.52 36.84
CA ASP A 165 1.98 -11.77 37.58
C ASP A 165 3.45 -12.23 37.66
N LEU A 166 4.27 -11.91 36.65
CA LEU A 166 5.70 -12.18 36.70
C LEU A 166 6.38 -11.37 37.82
N ASP A 167 6.06 -10.06 37.90
CA ASP A 167 6.58 -9.18 38.96
C ASP A 167 6.11 -9.63 40.35
N LYS A 168 4.88 -10.14 40.47
CA LYS A 168 4.37 -10.71 41.73
C LYS A 168 5.06 -12.03 42.09
N LEU A 169 5.28 -12.90 41.10
CA LEU A 169 5.93 -14.20 41.31
C LEU A 169 7.40 -14.03 41.70
N ILE A 170 8.12 -13.12 41.03
CA ILE A 170 9.53 -12.75 41.33
C ILE A 170 9.66 -12.18 42.74
N LYS A 171 8.68 -11.38 43.20
CA LYS A 171 8.68 -10.80 44.56
C LYS A 171 8.26 -11.78 45.65
N THR A 172 7.75 -12.96 45.31
CA THR A 172 7.40 -13.96 46.33
C THR A 172 8.62 -14.78 46.72
N ASN A 173 8.97 -14.75 48.01
CA ASN A 173 10.03 -15.59 48.61
C ASN A 173 9.67 -17.10 48.66
N ARG A 174 8.78 -17.57 47.77
CA ARG A 174 8.40 -18.99 47.69
C ARG A 174 9.46 -19.84 47.01
N PHE A 175 10.38 -19.22 46.26
CA PHE A 175 11.45 -19.89 45.52
C PHE A 175 12.83 -19.41 45.98
N VAL A 176 13.19 -19.75 47.21
CA VAL A 176 14.55 -19.60 47.74
C VAL A 176 15.19 -20.99 47.77
N PRO A 177 16.21 -21.26 46.95
CA PRO A 177 16.97 -22.51 47.03
C PRO A 177 17.74 -22.60 48.36
N ASP A 178 17.77 -23.77 48.97
CA ASP A 178 18.54 -24.01 50.22
C ASP A 178 20.06 -23.92 50.03
N LYS A 179 20.52 -24.01 48.78
CA LYS A 179 21.93 -23.92 48.38
C LYS A 179 22.04 -22.92 47.25
N GLU A 180 22.53 -21.72 47.56
CA GLU A 180 22.80 -20.68 46.58
C GLU A 180 24.12 -20.92 45.86
N PHE A 181 24.16 -20.52 44.58
CA PHE A 181 25.35 -20.61 43.76
C PHE A 181 26.26 -19.41 44.05
N THR A 182 27.56 -19.64 44.20
CA THR A 182 28.54 -18.57 44.39
C THR A 182 28.48 -17.60 43.21
N GLY A 183 28.12 -16.33 43.47
CA GLY A 183 27.91 -15.30 42.43
C GLY A 183 26.46 -14.82 42.27
N THR A 184 25.49 -15.42 42.98
CA THR A 184 24.10 -14.90 43.02
C THR A 184 23.83 -14.12 44.30
N ASP A 185 24.45 -12.95 44.47
CA ASP A 185 24.10 -12.06 45.58
C ASP A 185 22.73 -11.40 45.32
N ARG A 186 21.73 -11.78 46.13
CA ARG A 186 20.37 -11.23 46.06
C ARG A 186 20.27 -9.79 46.59
N SER A 187 21.35 -9.24 47.18
CA SER A 187 21.44 -7.84 47.59
C SER A 187 21.68 -6.87 46.42
N GLY A 188 22.09 -7.40 45.26
CA GLY A 188 22.29 -6.64 44.03
C GLY A 188 20.99 -6.27 43.31
N ALA A 189 20.95 -5.06 42.76
CA ALA A 189 19.82 -4.55 41.99
C ALA A 189 19.32 -5.56 40.94
N THR A 190 17.99 -5.66 40.80
CA THR A 190 17.31 -6.49 39.79
C THR A 190 17.95 -6.27 38.43
N ARG A 191 18.51 -7.33 37.82
CA ARG A 191 19.25 -7.30 36.55
C ARG A 191 18.44 -6.59 35.45
N SER A 192 18.74 -5.30 35.23
CA SER A 192 18.08 -4.42 34.25
C SER A 192 18.98 -4.15 33.03
N GLY A 193 19.80 -5.12 32.64
CA GLY A 193 20.72 -4.98 31.53
C GLY A 193 21.07 -6.32 30.90
N PRO A 194 21.67 -6.31 29.70
CA PRO A 194 22.24 -7.52 29.10
C PRO A 194 23.16 -8.21 30.09
N VAL A 195 23.20 -9.55 30.04
CA VAL A 195 24.04 -10.37 30.93
C VAL A 195 25.47 -9.83 30.91
N GLN A 196 25.87 -9.22 32.03
CA GLN A 196 27.26 -8.88 32.27
C GLN A 196 27.96 -10.17 32.68
N PHE A 197 28.96 -10.57 31.91
CA PHE A 197 29.86 -11.64 32.31
C PHE A 197 30.76 -11.07 33.40
N GLU A 198 30.85 -11.77 34.52
CA GLU A 198 31.88 -11.50 35.51
C GLU A 198 33.22 -11.79 34.82
N LYS A 199 34.12 -10.81 34.85
CA LYS A 199 35.49 -11.01 34.41
C LYS A 199 36.17 -11.79 35.51
N ASP A 200 36.20 -13.13 35.38
CA ASP A 200 37.03 -13.95 36.24
C ASP A 200 38.46 -13.39 36.18
N GLU A 201 39.02 -13.01 37.33
CA GLU A 201 40.31 -12.31 37.40
C GLU A 201 41.47 -13.15 36.83
N GLU A 202 41.28 -14.46 36.73
CA GLU A 202 42.16 -15.37 36.02
C GLU A 202 41.40 -16.01 34.85
N ASP A 203 41.59 -15.45 33.65
CA ASP A 203 41.17 -16.04 32.38
C ASP A 203 41.82 -17.42 32.19
N PRO A 204 41.09 -18.54 32.41
CA PRO A 204 41.68 -19.88 32.42
C PRO A 204 42.19 -20.33 31.05
N PHE A 205 41.81 -19.62 29.99
CA PHE A 205 42.14 -19.94 28.60
C PHE A 205 43.12 -18.94 27.98
N GLY A 206 43.56 -17.90 28.71
CA GLY A 206 44.53 -16.91 28.24
C GLY A 206 44.12 -16.13 26.98
N LEU A 207 42.83 -16.14 26.65
CA LEU A 207 42.22 -15.45 25.52
C LEU A 207 42.36 -13.93 25.62
N ASP A 208 42.32 -13.37 26.82
CA ASP A 208 42.50 -11.95 27.10
C ASP A 208 43.93 -11.50 26.75
N GLN A 209 44.94 -12.31 27.05
CA GLN A 209 46.33 -12.01 26.67
C GLN A 209 46.51 -12.09 25.15
N PHE A 210 45.93 -13.11 24.52
CA PHE A 210 45.95 -13.29 23.07
C PHE A 210 45.26 -12.12 22.34
N LEU A 211 44.08 -11.71 22.79
CA LEU A 211 43.34 -10.56 22.22
C LEU A 211 44.10 -9.25 22.40
N ASN A 212 44.75 -9.04 23.54
CA ASN A 212 45.59 -7.86 23.78
C ASN A 212 46.82 -7.83 22.87
N GLN A 213 47.42 -8.98 22.58
CA GLN A 213 48.57 -9.09 21.69
C GLN A 213 48.16 -8.83 20.22
N ALA A 214 47.02 -9.38 19.79
CA ALA A 214 46.43 -9.10 18.48
C ALA A 214 46.04 -7.61 18.30
N LYS A 215 45.46 -6.97 19.33
CA LYS A 215 45.17 -5.53 19.31
C LYS A 215 46.42 -4.67 19.21
N ARG A 216 47.54 -5.08 19.82
CA ARG A 216 48.82 -4.38 19.68
C ARG A 216 49.43 -4.56 18.29
N ALA A 217 49.23 -5.72 17.66
CA ALA A 217 49.78 -6.02 16.34
C ALA A 217 49.09 -5.29 15.17
N SER A 218 47.82 -4.84 15.31
CA SER A 218 47.10 -4.18 14.20
C SER A 218 47.48 -2.69 13.99
N LYS A 219 48.31 -2.10 14.86
CA LYS A 219 48.73 -0.71 14.75
C LYS A 219 49.96 -0.57 13.83
N ARG A 220 49.75 -0.76 12.53
CA ARG A 220 50.72 -0.32 11.50
C ARG A 220 50.85 1.21 11.57
N PRO A 221 52.07 1.78 11.59
CA PRO A 221 52.26 3.23 11.52
C PRO A 221 51.81 3.71 10.13
N LYS A 222 50.97 4.75 10.08
CA LYS A 222 50.73 5.51 8.85
C LYS A 222 52.03 6.23 8.50
N ASP A 223 52.48 6.04 7.27
CA ASP A 223 53.69 6.64 6.71
C ASP A 223 53.36 8.09 6.29
N ASP A 224 53.63 9.06 7.15
CA ASP A 224 53.44 10.49 6.89
C ASP A 224 54.57 11.06 6.01
N ARG A 225 54.69 10.55 4.77
CA ARG A 225 55.65 11.04 3.76
C ARG A 225 54.96 11.72 2.57
N ALA A 226 54.10 12.70 2.85
CA ALA A 226 53.48 13.50 1.79
C ALA A 226 53.14 14.93 2.23
N ASP A 227 54.08 15.70 2.81
CA ASP A 227 53.86 17.16 2.92
C ASP A 227 55.13 18.02 3.08
N ARG A 228 56.22 17.70 2.35
CA ARG A 228 57.47 18.48 2.44
C ARG A 228 57.91 19.24 1.18
N ASP A 229 57.13 19.24 0.11
CA ASP A 229 57.53 19.86 -1.18
C ASP A 229 56.74 21.12 -1.60
N LYS A 230 55.86 21.68 -0.77
CA LYS A 230 55.09 22.89 -1.14
C LYS A 230 55.64 24.25 -0.66
N ARG A 231 56.86 24.33 -0.11
CA ARG A 231 57.42 25.60 0.39
C ARG A 231 58.74 26.02 -0.25
N LYS A 232 58.86 25.89 -1.57
CA LYS A 232 60.00 26.50 -2.30
C LYS A 232 59.59 27.12 -3.63
N ARG A 233 58.71 28.13 -3.58
CA ARG A 233 58.58 29.17 -4.62
C ARG A 233 58.04 30.47 -4.03
N ARG A 234 58.95 31.34 -3.59
CA ARG A 234 58.81 32.80 -3.66
C ARG A 234 60.16 33.43 -3.38
N ASP A 235 60.90 33.66 -4.46
CA ASP A 235 61.70 34.87 -4.69
C ASP A 235 61.21 35.43 -6.03
#